data_AF-A0A0L1JIF2-F1
#
_entry.id   AF-A0A0L1JIF2-F1
#
_cell.length_a   1.000
_cell.length_b   1.000
_cell.length_c   1.000
_cell.angle_alpha   90.00
_cell.angle_beta   90.00
_cell.angle_gamma   90.00
#
_symmetry.space_group_name_H-M   'P 1'
#
loop_
_entity.id
_entity.type
_entity.pdbx_description
1 polymer ?
#
loop_
_entity_poly.entity_id
_entity_poly.type
_entity_poly.pdbx_seq_one_letter_code
_entity_poly.pdbx_strand_id
1 'polypeptide(L)' 'MYNQPVYAETETEALYNFIRTNPLGVLTTAIPSDLYPLLQSTHIPWILDLPNQANGTTKARLRGHIARQTRNPKP' A
#
# COMPACT_ATOMS: atom_id res chain seq x y z
N MET A 1 6.46 -8.76 -8.32
CA MET A 1 5.97 -10.07 -7.86
C MET A 1 5.27 -10.73 -9.01
N TYR A 2 5.59 -11.99 -9.29
CA TYR A 2 4.89 -12.78 -10.30
C TYR A 2 3.91 -13.71 -9.58
N ASN A 3 2.62 -13.59 -9.89
CA ASN A 3 1.60 -14.52 -9.44
C ASN A 3 1.23 -15.43 -10.60
N GLN A 4 1.21 -16.74 -10.36
CA GLN A 4 0.69 -17.69 -11.34
C GLN A 4 -0.77 -17.34 -11.65
N PRO A 5 -1.23 -17.42 -12.92
CA PRO A 5 -2.59 -17.02 -13.29
C PRO A 5 -3.69 -17.72 -12.50
N VAL A 6 -3.49 -18.98 -12.11
CA VAL A 6 -4.43 -19.77 -11.31
C VAL A 6 -4.64 -19.24 -9.89
N TYR A 7 -3.71 -18.42 -9.38
CA TYR A 7 -3.78 -17.80 -8.06
C TYR A 7 -3.97 -16.27 -8.13
N ALA A 8 -4.16 -15.71 -9.32
CA ALA A 8 -4.37 -14.29 -9.49
C ALA A 8 -5.86 -13.96 -9.37
N GLU A 9 -6.23 -13.15 -8.39
CA GLU A 9 -7.54 -12.49 -8.37
C GLU A 9 -7.53 -11.34 -9.38
N THR A 10 -8.55 -11.29 -10.24
CA THR A 10 -8.69 -10.29 -11.31
C THR A 10 -9.95 -9.43 -11.15
N GLU A 11 -10.87 -9.83 -10.28
CA GLU A 11 -12.07 -9.08 -9.97
C GLU A 11 -11.74 -7.90 -9.04
N THR A 12 -11.90 -6.68 -9.58
CA THR A 12 -11.62 -5.44 -8.84
C THR A 12 -12.44 -5.32 -7.54
N GLU A 13 -13.71 -5.75 -7.55
CA GLU A 13 -14.57 -5.68 -6.37
C GLU A 13 -14.11 -6.65 -5.27
N ALA A 14 -13.64 -7.84 -5.63
CA ALA A 14 -13.03 -8.77 -4.68
C ALA A 14 -11.77 -8.17 -4.03
N LEU A 15 -10.91 -7.53 -4.83
CA LEU A 15 -9.72 -6.83 -4.34
C LEU A 15 -10.06 -5.65 -3.41
N TYR A 16 -11.08 -4.86 -3.74
CA TYR A 16 -11.54 -3.77 -2.88
C TYR A 16 -12.10 -4.28 -1.55
N ASN A 17 -12.90 -5.35 -1.58
CA ASN A 17 -13.41 -5.98 -0.38
C ASN A 17 -12.28 -6.57 0.47
N PHE A 18 -11.28 -7.17 -0.15
CA PHE A 18 -10.09 -7.68 0.54
C PHE A 18 -9.36 -6.58 1.32
N ILE A 19 -9.10 -5.43 0.70
CA ILE A 19 -8.44 -4.29 1.36
C ILE A 19 -9.30 -3.73 2.51
N ARG A 20 -10.63 -3.61 2.31
CA ARG A 20 -11.54 -3.11 3.35
C ARG A 20 -11.64 -4.02 4.56
N THR A 21 -11.56 -5.34 4.36
CA THR A 21 -11.61 -6.34 5.43
C THR A 21 -10.26 -6.51 6.13
N ASN A 22 -9.16 -6.18 5.44
CA ASN A 22 -7.78 -6.31 5.95
C ASN A 22 -7.02 -4.98 5.82
N PRO A 23 -7.26 -4.01 6.71
CA PRO A 23 -6.71 -2.66 6.58
C PRO A 23 -5.20 -2.57 6.88
N LEU A 24 -4.58 -3.59 7.48
CA LEU A 24 -3.14 -3.59 7.75
C LEU A 24 -2.39 -4.18 6.56
N GLY A 25 -1.54 -3.39 5.91
CA GLY A 25 -0.71 -3.85 4.79
C GLY A 25 0.75 -3.47 4.95
N VAL A 26 1.56 -3.83 3.94
CA VAL A 26 3.00 -3.54 3.89
C VAL A 26 3.30 -2.59 2.75
N LEU A 27 4.00 -1.50 3.04
CA LEU A 27 4.60 -0.63 2.05
C LEU A 27 6.07 -1.02 1.88
N THR A 28 6.46 -1.40 0.67
CA THR A 28 7.87 -1.67 0.34
C THR A 28 8.41 -0.57 -0.56
N THR A 29 9.48 0.10 -0.11
CA THR A 29 10.18 1.14 -0.86
C THR A 29 11.59 0.67 -1.21
N ALA A 30 12.10 1.12 -2.36
CA ALA A 30 13.49 0.96 -2.73
C ALA A 30 14.23 2.28 -2.48
N ILE A 31 14.98 2.36 -1.38
CA ILE A 31 15.71 3.57 -0.96
C ILE A 31 17.20 3.23 -0.98
N PRO A 32 18.00 3.80 -1.90
CA PRO A 32 19.45 3.58 -1.93
C PRO A 32 20.11 4.02 -0.62
N SER A 33 20.96 3.16 -0.06
CA SER A 33 21.73 3.48 1.13
C SER A 33 23.01 2.66 1.20
N ASP A 34 24.11 3.30 1.60
CA ASP A 34 25.37 2.61 1.86
C ASP A 34 25.37 1.82 3.18
N LEU A 35 24.38 2.07 4.05
CA LEU A 35 24.29 1.46 5.39
C LEU A 35 23.12 0.50 5.58
N TYR A 36 22.08 0.63 4.76
CA TYR A 36 20.84 -0.12 4.93
C TYR A 36 20.49 -0.88 3.65
N PRO A 37 19.76 -2.01 3.75
CA PRO A 37 19.24 -2.70 2.59
C PRO A 37 18.41 -1.77 1.70
N LEU A 38 18.54 -1.95 0.39
CA LEU A 38 17.81 -1.18 -0.63
C LEU A 38 16.29 -1.26 -0.42
N LEU A 39 15.78 -2.46 -0.15
CA LEU A 39 14.36 -2.69 0.08
C LEU A 39 14.03 -2.50 1.56
N GLN A 40 13.11 -1.60 1.83
CA GLN A 40 12.59 -1.34 3.17
C GLN A 40 11.10 -1.61 3.19
N SER A 41 10.63 -2.41 4.15
CA SER A 41 9.23 -2.77 4.30
C SER A 41 8.69 -2.25 5.63
N THR A 42 7.57 -1.55 5.60
CA THR A 42 6.90 -1.02 6.80
C THR A 42 5.43 -1.42 6.81
N HIS A 43 4.94 -1.80 7.99
CA HIS A 43 3.51 -2.08 8.18
C HIS A 43 2.77 -0.77 8.37
N ILE A 44 1.76 -0.52 7.53
CA ILE A 44 0.93 0.69 7.64
C ILE A 44 -0.56 0.37 7.49
N PRO A 45 -1.43 1.08 8.23
CA PRO A 45 -2.86 0.99 8.02
C PRO A 45 -3.26 1.70 6.73
N TRP A 46 -4.12 1.06 5.95
CA TRP A 46 -4.67 1.54 4.70
C TRP A 46 -6.16 1.83 4.83
N ILE A 47 -6.60 2.87 4.14
CA ILE A 47 -8.00 3.24 3.96
C ILE A 47 -8.26 3.30 2.46
N LEU A 48 -9.26 2.55 2.00
CA LEU A 48 -9.70 2.55 0.60
C LEU A 48 -10.94 3.41 0.43
N ASP A 49 -10.84 4.48 -0.36
CA ASP A 49 -11.98 5.24 -0.82
C ASP A 49 -12.40 4.73 -2.20
N LEU A 50 -13.65 4.31 -2.33
CA LEU A 50 -14.19 3.78 -3.58
C LEU A 50 -14.51 4.89 -4.59
N PRO A 51 -14.58 4.58 -5.89
CA PRO A 51 -15.08 5.51 -6.90
C PRO A 51 -16.51 5.96 -6.55
N ASN A 52 -16.79 7.25 -6.69
CA ASN A 52 -18.10 7.82 -6.44
C ASN A 52 -18.47 8.78 -7.56
N GLN A 53 -19.49 8.41 -8.33
CA GLN A 53 -19.98 9.21 -9.45
C GLN A 53 -20.56 10.56 -9.00
N ALA A 54 -21.11 10.65 -7.79
CA ALA A 54 -21.63 11.91 -7.25
C ALA A 54 -20.52 12.95 -6.98
N ASN A 55 -19.29 12.49 -6.73
CA ASN A 55 -18.14 13.33 -6.42
C ASN A 55 -17.15 13.42 -7.60
N GLY A 56 -17.50 12.88 -8.76
CA GLY A 56 -16.65 12.86 -9.95
C GLY A 56 -15.38 11.99 -9.84
N THR A 57 -15.30 11.08 -8.86
CA THR A 57 -14.12 10.22 -8.69
C THR A 57 -14.28 8.94 -9.49
N THR A 58 -13.52 8.83 -10.59
CA THR A 58 -13.56 7.67 -11.50
C THR A 58 -12.65 6.52 -11.10
N LYS A 59 -11.75 6.74 -10.14
CA LYS A 59 -10.79 5.74 -9.64
C LYS A 59 -10.83 5.66 -8.12
N ALA A 60 -10.59 4.47 -7.57
CA ALA A 60 -10.42 4.28 -6.14
C ALA A 60 -9.14 4.96 -5.65
N ARG A 61 -9.13 5.40 -4.38
CA ARG A 61 -7.97 6.04 -3.74
C ARG A 61 -7.58 5.22 -2.51
N LEU A 62 -6.33 4.74 -2.49
CA LEU A 62 -5.74 4.09 -1.34
C LEU A 62 -4.95 5.12 -0.52
N ARG A 63 -5.31 5.31 0.74
CA ARG A 63 -4.67 6.25 1.67
C ARG A 63 -3.96 5.49 2.77
N GLY A 64 -2.69 5.81 3.02
CA GLY A 64 -1.91 5.27 4.12
C GLY A 64 -1.34 6.39 4.95
N HIS A 65 -1.40 6.26 6.28
CA HIS A 65 -0.77 7.21 7.19
C HIS A 65 0.63 6.73 7.54
N ILE A 66 1.64 7.44 7.03
CA ILE A 66 3.05 7.21 7.39
C ILE A 66 3.42 8.29 8.40
N ALA A 67 3.75 7.89 9.62
CA ALA A 67 4.32 8.82 10.58
C ALA A 67 5.69 9.29 10.07
N ARG A 68 5.97 10.59 10.18
CA ARG A 68 7.28 11.15 9.81
C ARG A 68 8.37 10.40 10.57
N GLN A 69 9.25 9.74 9.84
CA GLN A 69 10.40 9.07 10.42
C GLN A 69 11.27 10.10 11.16
N THR A 70 11.40 9.96 12.48
CA THR A 70 12.46 10.64 13.23
C THR A 70 13.75 9.91 12.90
N ARG A 71 14.47 10.38 11.89
CA ARG A 71 15.81 9.88 11.56
C ARG A 71 16.68 10.12 12.80
N ASN A 72 17.23 9.08 13.42
CA ASN A 72 18.28 9.26 14.42
C ASN A 72 19.43 10.01 13.72
N PRO A 73 19.94 11.12 14.28
CA PRO A 73 21.15 11.73 13.75
C PRO A 73 22.25 10.66 13.79
N LYS A 74 22.92 10.44 12.66
CA LYS A 74 24.16 9.67 12.67
C LYS A 74 25.18 10.36 13.59
N PRO A 75 26.04 9.61 14.29
CA PRO A 75 27.18 10.18 14.99
C PRO A 75 28.12 10.93 14.03
#